data_AF-A0A1I2D4T9-F1
#
_entry.id   AF-A0A1I2D4T9-F1
#
_cell.length_a   1.000
_cell.length_b   1.000
_cell.length_c   1.000
_cell.angle_alpha   90.00
_cell.angle_beta   90.00
_cell.angle_gamma   90.00
#
_symmetry.space_group_name_H-M   'P 1'
#
loop_
_entity.id
_entity.type
_entity.pdbx_description
1 polymer ?
#
loop_
_entity_poly.entity_id
_entity_poly.type
_entity_poly.pdbx_seq_one_letter_code
_entity_poly.pdbx_strand_id
1 'polypeptide(L)'
;MASWYRYVVLSVLVALVGGGWVSLVRGNAADEAAYEQHLTDARAAAERGVNHEVIASYEAALALRPSRAVAWEVTEYLAENGTEAQRDEHLWAIATTYDDPQAYADLIEAAVAQDDFETAFEVVRAAEAAEVASDRLTAVTDAIAYEYELGSSGFASVTPFLGDVAAVDTGDGWRAVDAEGKGVGKTYAQVGPHVGGRIPVVDDEGTPFFIDGEGEPVLVATKVDYTSYGALGDGLIPARTRDGGVVYVDTSFVPALGGTRYADGTAFSGGIAAVFDGTTWSVIDTAGRAVVTGLASVVRDDRGALAAQGRFFATADGKVRLYTTEGSVVGEETFLAARAFVDGAAAVQTAAGWGFIATDGSWVVKPQFADARSYTHGLAPVKVGDAWGYVNSAGRIVVEPVFGDATMFASTGAALVRLADEPDRTEPRWVLLQLLRYKEN
;
A
#
# COMPACT_ATOMS: atom_id res chain seq x y z
N MET A 1 24.27 2.11 7.10
CA MET A 1 25.09 1.82 8.30
C MET A 1 24.15 1.14 9.29
N ALA A 2 23.88 -0.14 9.03
CA ALA A 2 22.82 -0.90 9.69
C ALA A 2 23.24 -1.38 11.09
N SER A 3 22.26 -1.45 12.01
CA SER A 3 22.31 -2.25 13.25
C SER A 3 23.16 -1.70 14.42
N TRP A 4 23.16 -0.39 14.70
CA TRP A 4 23.75 0.09 15.97
C TRP A 4 22.76 0.07 17.15
N TYR A 5 21.46 0.31 16.91
CA TYR A 5 20.42 0.24 17.97
C TYR A 5 20.35 -1.17 18.58
N ARG A 6 20.26 -2.25 17.78
CA ARG A 6 20.12 -3.63 18.29
C ARG A 6 21.21 -4.09 19.28
N TYR A 7 22.42 -3.52 19.22
CA TYR A 7 23.54 -3.93 20.08
C TYR A 7 23.87 -2.95 21.20
N VAL A 8 23.45 -1.68 21.11
CA VAL A 8 23.57 -0.71 22.22
C VAL A 8 22.36 -0.75 23.15
N VAL A 9 21.16 -1.01 22.60
CA VAL A 9 19.87 -1.09 23.31
C VAL A 9 19.87 -2.16 24.41
N LEU A 10 20.60 -3.28 24.27
CA LEU A 10 20.63 -4.32 25.30
C LEU A 10 21.46 -3.98 26.56
N SER A 11 22.34 -2.98 26.48
CA SER A 11 23.23 -2.63 27.59
C SER A 11 22.58 -1.65 28.57
N VAL A 12 21.63 -0.84 28.09
CA VAL A 12 20.93 0.19 28.88
C VAL A 12 19.52 -0.26 29.30
N LEU A 13 18.85 -1.14 28.53
CA LEU A 13 17.50 -1.65 28.89
C LEU A 13 17.45 -2.62 30.07
N VAL A 14 18.57 -3.22 30.48
CA VAL A 14 18.58 -4.11 31.66
C VAL A 14 18.56 -3.32 32.97
N ALA A 15 18.81 -2.00 32.96
CA ALA A 15 18.79 -1.18 34.16
C ALA A 15 17.43 -0.51 34.47
N LEU A 16 16.50 -0.40 33.50
CA LEU A 16 15.27 0.39 33.67
C LEU A 16 13.95 -0.39 33.70
N VAL A 17 13.92 -1.71 33.43
CA VAL A 17 12.64 -2.47 33.31
C VAL A 17 12.49 -3.66 34.27
N GLY A 18 13.45 -3.95 35.16
CA GLY A 18 13.43 -5.20 35.96
C GLY A 18 13.62 -5.04 37.46
N GLY A 19 12.75 -4.30 38.16
CA GLY A 19 12.97 -4.07 39.61
C GLY A 19 11.76 -3.66 40.44
N GLY A 20 10.55 -4.07 40.08
CA GLY A 20 9.36 -3.81 40.90
C GLY A 20 8.91 -5.05 41.67
N TRP A 21 8.67 -4.88 42.98
CA TRP A 21 8.02 -5.78 43.96
C TRP A 21 8.97 -6.51 44.93
N VAL A 22 9.13 -5.87 46.10
CA VAL A 22 9.46 -6.37 47.47
C VAL A 22 10.54 -5.49 48.14
N SER A 23 10.15 -4.28 48.58
CA SER A 23 10.74 -3.58 49.75
C SER A 23 10.06 -2.22 50.02
N LEU A 24 8.81 -2.20 50.48
CA LEU A 24 8.22 -1.04 51.16
C LEU A 24 8.18 -1.43 52.65
N VAL A 25 8.88 -0.79 53.61
CA VAL A 25 8.54 0.52 54.19
C VAL A 25 9.76 1.16 54.91
N ARG A 26 10.99 0.64 54.76
CA ARG A 26 12.21 1.22 55.40
C ARG A 26 13.28 1.81 54.46
N GLY A 27 13.17 1.63 53.15
CA GLY A 27 14.11 2.16 52.14
C GLY A 27 13.80 3.59 51.65
N ASN A 28 12.52 3.99 51.67
CA ASN A 28 12.05 5.19 50.98
C ASN A 28 12.75 6.52 51.36
N ALA A 29 13.19 6.70 52.61
CA ALA A 29 13.82 7.96 53.03
C ALA A 29 15.30 8.06 52.62
N ALA A 30 16.01 6.93 52.55
CA ALA A 30 17.40 6.89 52.10
C ALA A 30 17.47 7.01 50.57
N ASP A 31 16.55 6.36 49.87
CA ASP A 31 16.43 6.45 48.41
C ASP A 31 16.01 7.86 47.99
N GLU A 32 15.10 8.52 48.73
CA GLU A 32 14.74 9.93 48.49
C GLU A 32 15.93 10.87 48.68
N ALA A 33 16.71 10.68 49.75
CA ALA A 33 17.90 11.49 50.00
C ALA A 33 18.97 11.29 48.92
N ALA A 34 19.17 10.05 48.45
CA ALA A 34 20.10 9.74 47.37
C ALA A 34 19.64 10.31 46.03
N TYR A 35 18.35 10.22 45.71
CA TYR A 35 17.76 10.82 44.53
C TYR A 35 17.99 12.34 44.46
N GLU A 36 17.64 13.06 45.53
CA GLU A 36 17.81 14.52 45.58
C GLU A 36 19.30 14.92 45.57
N GLN A 37 20.17 14.10 46.16
CA GLN A 37 21.62 14.30 46.09
C GLN A 37 22.11 14.17 44.64
N HIS A 38 21.69 13.13 43.92
CA HIS A 38 22.07 12.94 42.52
C HIS A 38 21.60 14.09 41.62
N LEU A 39 20.38 14.62 41.82
CA LEU A 39 19.94 15.82 41.09
C LEU A 39 20.79 17.06 41.42
N THR A 40 21.17 17.22 42.68
CA THR A 40 22.04 18.33 43.12
C THR A 40 23.42 18.22 42.47
N ASP A 41 23.99 17.02 42.45
CA ASP A 41 25.29 16.75 41.83
C ASP A 41 25.25 16.98 40.31
N ALA A 42 24.17 16.55 39.64
CA ALA A 42 23.98 16.75 38.21
C ALA A 42 23.95 18.24 37.84
N ARG A 43 23.14 19.04 38.55
CA ARG A 43 23.04 20.49 38.31
C ARG A 43 24.35 21.23 38.63
N ALA A 44 25.06 20.81 39.68
CA ALA A 44 26.39 21.34 40.00
C ALA A 44 27.47 20.94 38.96
N ALA A 45 27.35 19.76 38.34
CA ALA A 45 28.19 19.37 37.22
C ALA A 45 27.86 20.16 35.94
N ALA A 46 26.58 20.52 35.72
CA ALA A 46 26.13 21.31 34.59
C ALA A 46 26.69 22.74 34.66
N GLU A 47 26.70 23.36 35.84
CA GLU A 47 27.35 24.66 36.07
C GLU A 47 28.86 24.64 35.77
N ARG A 48 29.51 23.48 35.92
CA ARG A 48 30.92 23.27 35.59
C ARG A 48 31.16 22.86 34.14
N GLY A 49 30.11 22.59 33.36
CA GLY A 49 30.19 22.11 31.98
C GLY A 49 30.77 20.69 31.85
N VAL A 50 30.62 19.85 32.87
CA VAL A 50 31.20 18.48 32.88
C VAL A 50 30.14 17.45 32.43
N ASN A 51 29.89 17.39 31.13
CA ASN A 51 28.78 16.62 30.53
C ASN A 51 28.65 15.18 31.03
N HIS A 52 29.75 14.43 31.11
CA HIS A 52 29.70 13.02 31.52
C HIS A 52 29.26 12.85 32.99
N GLU A 53 29.60 13.79 33.87
CA GLU A 53 29.14 13.80 35.27
C GLU A 53 27.65 14.17 35.34
N VAL A 54 27.20 15.13 34.52
CA VAL A 54 25.79 15.54 34.44
C VAL A 54 24.91 14.35 34.09
N ILE A 55 25.23 13.66 32.99
CA ILE A 55 24.47 12.50 32.49
C ILE A 55 24.46 11.40 33.55
N ALA A 56 25.64 10.99 34.06
CA ALA A 56 25.74 9.90 35.03
C ALA A 56 24.96 10.19 36.32
N SER A 57 24.98 11.43 36.81
CA SER A 57 24.22 11.83 38.00
C SER A 57 22.72 11.84 37.75
N TYR A 58 22.26 12.34 36.60
CA TYR A 58 20.84 12.28 36.25
C TYR A 58 20.34 10.84 36.05
N GLU A 59 21.12 9.98 35.38
CA GLU A 59 20.81 8.56 35.21
C GLU A 59 20.71 7.83 36.55
N ALA A 60 21.63 8.11 37.48
CA ALA A 60 21.58 7.56 38.83
C ALA A 60 20.30 7.99 39.57
N ALA A 61 19.86 9.24 39.41
CA ALA A 61 18.58 9.71 39.95
C ALA A 61 17.40 8.96 39.32
N LEU A 62 17.34 8.86 37.99
CA LEU A 62 16.26 8.19 37.27
C LEU A 62 16.17 6.69 37.57
N ALA A 63 17.31 6.03 37.85
CA ALA A 63 17.36 4.63 38.27
C ALA A 63 16.76 4.40 39.66
N LEU A 64 16.88 5.37 40.58
CA LEU A 64 16.23 5.31 41.89
C LEU A 64 14.74 5.61 41.78
N ARG A 65 14.38 6.64 41.00
CA ARG A 65 13.01 7.09 40.82
C ARG A 65 12.80 7.62 39.41
N PRO A 66 12.15 6.83 38.53
CA PRO A 66 11.76 7.30 37.21
C PRO A 66 10.91 8.57 37.32
N SER A 67 11.31 9.63 36.64
CA SER A 67 10.62 10.92 36.63
C SER A 67 10.67 11.54 35.24
N ARG A 68 9.49 11.66 34.61
CA ARG A 68 9.35 12.29 33.29
C ARG A 68 9.95 13.71 33.27
N ALA A 69 9.71 14.50 34.32
CA ALA A 69 10.22 15.87 34.40
C ALA A 69 11.76 15.91 34.45
N VAL A 70 12.38 15.02 35.24
CA VAL A 70 13.85 14.95 35.31
C VAL A 70 14.44 14.43 34.02
N ALA A 71 13.81 13.45 33.37
CA ALA A 71 14.27 12.96 32.08
C ALA A 71 14.30 14.09 31.02
N TRP A 72 13.28 14.95 30.99
CA TRP A 72 13.27 16.15 30.15
C TRP A 72 14.37 17.16 30.52
N GLU A 73 14.70 17.35 31.80
CA GLU A 73 15.85 18.20 32.19
C GLU A 73 17.17 17.71 31.56
N VAL A 74 17.37 16.39 31.48
CA VAL A 74 18.56 15.81 30.82
C VAL A 74 18.58 16.14 29.34
N THR A 75 17.45 15.95 28.66
CA THR A 75 17.32 16.21 27.23
C THR A 75 17.53 17.69 26.89
N GLU A 76 16.98 18.61 27.70
CA GLU A 76 17.20 20.06 27.53
C GLU A 76 18.68 20.42 27.69
N TYR A 77 19.36 19.86 28.69
CA TYR A 77 20.80 20.04 28.86
C TYR A 77 21.59 19.54 27.66
N LEU A 78 21.25 18.35 27.15
CA LEU A 78 21.91 17.72 26.00
C LEU A 78 21.64 18.46 24.69
N ALA A 79 20.50 19.12 24.54
CA ALA A 79 20.21 19.94 23.36
C ALA A 79 21.21 21.10 23.20
N GLU A 80 21.73 21.63 24.31
CA GLU A 80 22.70 22.74 24.31
C GLU A 80 24.16 22.27 24.41
N ASN A 81 24.40 21.15 25.10
CA ASN A 81 25.75 20.76 25.52
C ASN A 81 26.18 19.36 25.06
N GLY A 82 25.25 18.52 24.60
CA GLY A 82 25.48 17.14 24.19
C GLY A 82 25.62 16.96 22.67
N THR A 83 25.81 15.72 22.25
CA THR A 83 25.66 15.34 20.83
C THR A 83 24.19 15.00 20.54
N GLU A 84 23.80 15.08 19.26
CA GLU A 84 22.46 14.67 18.82
C GLU A 84 22.16 13.22 19.21
N ALA A 85 23.12 12.31 19.03
CA ALA A 85 22.96 10.91 19.42
C ALA A 85 22.67 10.73 20.92
N GLN A 86 23.32 11.52 21.78
CA GLN A 86 23.03 11.48 23.22
C GLN A 86 21.62 12.01 23.51
N ARG A 87 21.25 13.16 22.93
CA ARG A 87 19.91 13.73 23.09
C ARG A 87 18.83 12.74 22.64
N ASP A 88 19.01 12.12 21.48
CA ASP A 88 18.02 11.23 20.87
C ASP A 88 17.90 9.90 21.64
N GLU A 89 18.99 9.38 22.20
CA GLU A 89 18.96 8.24 23.13
C GLU A 89 18.08 8.53 24.36
N HIS A 90 18.22 9.72 24.96
CA HIS A 90 17.40 10.13 26.10
C HIS A 90 15.95 10.43 25.69
N LEU A 91 15.71 11.06 24.54
CA LEU A 91 14.34 11.24 23.99
C LEU A 91 13.66 9.88 23.76
N TRP A 92 14.37 8.88 23.24
CA TRP A 92 13.83 7.54 23.05
C TRP A 92 13.44 6.89 24.38
N ALA A 93 14.26 7.04 25.41
CA ALA A 93 13.94 6.56 26.75
C ALA A 93 12.68 7.26 27.30
N ILE A 94 12.54 8.58 27.11
CA ILE A 94 11.34 9.32 27.51
C ILE A 94 10.10 8.82 26.78
N ALA A 95 10.19 8.73 25.45
CA ALA A 95 9.10 8.32 24.57
C ALA A 95 8.55 6.93 24.96
N THR A 96 9.43 5.97 25.18
CA THR A 96 9.06 4.56 25.42
C THR A 96 8.78 4.22 26.89
N THR A 97 9.32 4.99 27.84
CA THR A 97 9.06 4.74 29.28
C THR A 97 7.79 5.44 29.76
N TYR A 98 7.45 6.59 29.18
CA TYR A 98 6.35 7.43 29.61
C TYR A 98 5.25 7.60 28.57
N ASP A 99 5.34 6.90 27.43
CA ASP A 99 4.42 7.04 26.31
C ASP A 99 4.26 8.51 25.89
N ASP A 100 5.40 9.23 25.82
CA ASP A 100 5.44 10.68 25.70
C ASP A 100 5.32 11.12 24.23
N PRO A 101 4.18 11.73 23.83
CA PRO A 101 3.97 12.12 22.44
C PRO A 101 4.90 13.23 21.97
N GLN A 102 5.42 14.06 22.87
CA GLN A 102 6.35 15.14 22.51
C GLN A 102 7.72 14.55 22.19
N ALA A 103 8.19 13.58 22.97
CA ALA A 103 9.46 12.93 22.71
C ALA A 103 9.44 12.14 21.40
N TYR A 104 8.34 11.44 21.10
CA TYR A 104 8.14 10.81 19.78
C TYR A 104 8.19 11.84 18.64
N ALA A 105 7.51 12.98 18.79
CA ALA A 105 7.50 14.02 17.75
C ALA A 105 8.88 14.65 17.54
N ASP A 106 9.62 14.96 18.62
CA ASP A 106 10.96 15.54 18.55
C ASP A 106 11.96 14.59 17.86
N LEU A 107 11.85 13.27 18.11
CA LEU A 107 12.66 12.25 17.44
C LEU A 107 12.35 12.14 15.94
N ILE A 108 11.07 12.17 15.55
CA ILE A 108 10.67 12.15 14.14
C ILE A 108 11.22 13.39 13.43
N GLU A 109 11.02 14.59 14.00
CA GLU A 109 11.53 15.83 13.42
C GLU A 109 13.06 15.83 13.30
N ALA A 110 13.78 15.33 14.30
CA ALA A 110 15.24 15.22 14.28
C ALA A 110 15.74 14.26 13.18
N ALA A 111 15.07 13.11 13.01
CA ALA A 111 15.41 12.15 11.97
C ALA A 111 15.12 12.71 10.56
N VAL A 112 13.96 13.35 10.38
CA VAL A 112 13.55 13.99 9.12
C VAL A 112 14.50 15.13 8.73
N ALA A 113 14.99 15.92 9.69
CA ALA A 113 15.96 16.97 9.42
C ALA A 113 17.30 16.46 8.84
N GLN A 114 17.56 15.16 8.96
CA GLN A 114 18.75 14.47 8.45
C GLN A 114 18.45 13.57 7.23
N ASP A 115 17.23 13.65 6.68
CA ASP A 115 16.71 12.75 5.65
C ASP A 115 16.75 11.25 6.07
N ASP A 116 16.75 10.97 7.39
CA ASP A 116 16.74 9.62 7.96
C ASP A 116 15.31 9.13 8.21
N PHE A 117 14.60 8.89 7.11
CA PHE A 117 13.22 8.41 7.16
C PHE A 117 13.10 6.98 7.73
N GLU A 118 14.17 6.18 7.67
CA GLU A 118 14.21 4.85 8.28
C GLU A 118 14.00 4.97 9.79
N THR A 119 14.84 5.78 10.45
CA THR A 119 14.71 6.09 11.89
C THR A 119 13.37 6.76 12.19
N ALA A 120 12.92 7.72 11.36
CA ALA A 120 11.64 8.39 11.59
C ALA A 120 10.47 7.39 11.62
N PHE A 121 10.41 6.43 10.69
CA PHE A 121 9.36 5.41 10.68
C PHE A 121 9.51 4.33 11.76
N GLU A 122 10.72 4.05 12.24
CA GLU A 122 10.91 3.26 13.46
C GLU A 122 10.25 3.92 14.67
N VAL A 123 10.43 5.24 14.83
CA VAL A 123 9.82 6.03 15.90
C VAL A 123 8.30 6.08 15.76
N VAL A 124 7.77 6.29 14.54
CA VAL A 124 6.31 6.24 14.28
C VAL A 124 5.73 4.88 14.68
N ARG A 125 6.34 3.78 14.25
CA ARG A 125 5.86 2.42 14.58
C ARG A 125 5.86 2.16 16.09
N ALA A 126 6.86 2.66 16.80
CA ALA A 126 6.91 2.55 18.26
C ALA A 126 5.79 3.34 18.94
N ALA A 127 5.51 4.57 18.48
CA ALA A 127 4.40 5.37 18.99
C ALA A 127 3.03 4.71 18.72
N GLU A 128 2.84 4.16 17.52
CA GLU A 128 1.62 3.44 17.13
C GLU A 128 1.42 2.16 17.96
N ALA A 129 2.49 1.39 18.18
CA ALA A 129 2.45 0.19 19.02
C ALA A 129 2.12 0.49 20.49
N ALA A 130 2.51 1.68 20.97
CA ALA A 130 2.17 2.19 22.29
C ALA A 130 0.80 2.91 22.34
N GLU A 131 0.08 2.99 21.22
CA GLU A 131 -1.20 3.70 21.09
C GLU A 131 -1.13 5.20 21.48
N VAL A 132 0.04 5.83 21.26
CA VAL A 132 0.29 7.23 21.61
C VAL A 132 -0.15 8.17 20.51
N ALA A 133 -0.92 9.20 20.87
CA ALA A 133 -1.41 10.20 19.92
C ALA A 133 -1.37 11.62 20.50
N SER A 134 -1.06 12.59 19.65
CA SER A 134 -1.25 14.03 19.89
C SER A 134 -1.35 14.76 18.57
N ASP A 135 -1.95 15.96 18.55
CA ASP A 135 -2.05 16.76 17.32
C ASP A 135 -0.69 17.01 16.65
N ARG A 136 0.35 17.26 17.46
CA ARG A 136 1.72 17.46 16.94
C ARG A 136 2.30 16.16 16.37
N LEU A 137 2.18 15.05 17.10
CA LEU A 137 2.69 13.76 16.65
C LEU A 137 2.02 13.30 15.35
N THR A 138 0.71 13.46 15.26
CA THR A 138 -0.05 13.21 14.03
C THR A 138 0.44 14.11 12.90
N ALA A 139 0.62 15.41 13.14
CA ALA A 139 1.08 16.34 12.10
C ALA A 139 2.47 15.97 11.55
N VAL A 140 3.44 15.61 12.41
CA VAL A 140 4.79 15.23 11.94
C VAL A 140 4.79 13.87 11.25
N THR A 141 3.92 12.95 11.66
CA THR A 141 3.76 11.64 11.02
C THR A 141 3.11 11.77 9.64
N ASP A 142 2.05 12.58 9.53
CA ASP A 142 1.35 12.86 8.27
C ASP A 142 2.25 13.58 7.26
N ALA A 143 3.17 14.44 7.75
CA ALA A 143 4.11 15.18 6.91
C ALA A 143 5.07 14.27 6.13
N ILE A 144 5.38 13.09 6.67
CA ILE A 144 6.28 12.12 6.03
C ILE A 144 5.55 10.90 5.45
N ALA A 145 4.24 10.78 5.65
CA ALA A 145 3.48 9.55 5.39
C ALA A 145 3.57 9.03 3.93
N TYR A 146 3.94 9.91 3.00
CA TYR A 146 4.03 9.62 1.56
C TYR A 146 5.44 9.74 1.01
N GLU A 147 6.46 9.85 1.87
CA GLU A 147 7.85 9.79 1.46
C GLU A 147 8.15 8.43 0.83
N TYR A 148 8.88 8.46 -0.28
CA TYR A 148 9.09 7.29 -1.13
C TYR A 148 10.51 7.23 -1.69
N GLU A 149 10.91 6.02 -2.05
CA GLU A 149 12.10 5.78 -2.86
C GLU A 149 11.71 5.18 -4.21
N LEU A 150 12.58 5.38 -5.20
CA LEU A 150 12.45 4.77 -6.52
C LEU A 150 13.48 3.66 -6.69
N GLY A 151 13.03 2.50 -7.16
CA GLY A 151 13.88 1.36 -7.49
C GLY A 151 14.83 1.67 -8.63
N SER A 152 16.00 1.03 -8.61
CA SER A 152 17.03 1.17 -9.64
C SER A 152 16.76 0.30 -10.88
N SER A 153 15.98 -0.78 -10.74
CA SER A 153 15.57 -1.66 -11.83
C SER A 153 14.48 -1.02 -12.68
N GLY A 154 14.64 -1.09 -14.01
CA GLY A 154 13.64 -0.64 -14.96
C GLY A 154 12.94 -1.79 -15.66
N PHE A 155 11.66 -1.62 -16.00
CA PHE A 155 10.86 -2.54 -16.78
C PHE A 155 10.35 -1.86 -18.06
N ALA A 156 10.22 -2.64 -19.14
CA ALA A 156 9.73 -2.14 -20.44
C ALA A 156 8.22 -1.89 -20.41
N SER A 157 7.49 -2.82 -19.77
CA SER A 157 6.05 -2.76 -19.57
C SER A 157 5.68 -3.39 -18.24
N VAL A 158 4.55 -2.99 -17.68
CA VAL A 158 4.05 -3.50 -16.41
C VAL A 158 2.53 -3.63 -16.41
N THR A 159 2.01 -4.48 -15.53
CA THR A 159 0.64 -4.40 -15.04
C THR A 159 0.61 -3.70 -13.69
N PRO A 160 -0.54 -3.16 -13.24
CA PRO A 160 -0.71 -2.78 -11.85
C PRO A 160 -0.49 -3.97 -10.90
N PHE A 161 -0.15 -3.67 -9.65
CA PHE A 161 -0.17 -4.67 -8.58
C PHE A 161 -1.60 -5.13 -8.32
N LEU A 162 -1.80 -6.45 -8.29
CA LEU A 162 -3.07 -7.09 -7.99
C LEU A 162 -2.87 -7.99 -6.77
N GLY A 163 -3.29 -7.48 -5.60
CA GLY A 163 -2.66 -7.91 -4.35
C GLY A 163 -1.24 -7.36 -4.32
N ASP A 164 -0.27 -8.18 -3.95
CA ASP A 164 1.15 -7.78 -3.87
C ASP A 164 1.99 -8.34 -5.02
N VAL A 165 1.36 -8.67 -6.16
CA VAL A 165 2.05 -9.19 -7.35
C VAL A 165 1.69 -8.38 -8.59
N ALA A 166 2.71 -8.01 -9.38
CA ALA A 166 2.56 -7.40 -10.69
C ALA A 166 3.25 -8.25 -11.76
N ALA A 167 2.77 -8.18 -13.00
CA ALA A 167 3.49 -8.71 -14.15
C ALA A 167 4.36 -7.61 -14.75
N VAL A 168 5.64 -7.90 -14.99
CA VAL A 168 6.61 -6.98 -15.58
C VAL A 168 7.30 -7.62 -16.78
N ASP A 169 7.54 -6.83 -17.82
CA ASP A 169 8.32 -7.23 -18.97
C ASP A 169 9.79 -6.83 -18.74
N THR A 170 10.65 -7.85 -18.63
CA THR A 170 12.09 -7.70 -18.42
C THR A 170 12.89 -7.65 -19.73
N GLY A 171 12.22 -7.68 -20.88
CA GLY A 171 12.82 -7.69 -22.22
C GLY A 171 13.16 -9.08 -22.76
N ASP A 172 13.22 -10.10 -21.88
CA ASP A 172 13.33 -11.53 -22.21
C ASP A 172 12.00 -12.28 -22.04
N GLY A 173 10.92 -11.57 -21.68
CA GLY A 173 9.56 -12.08 -21.47
C GLY A 173 8.92 -11.51 -20.22
N TRP A 174 7.74 -12.03 -19.87
CA TRP A 174 6.98 -11.58 -18.71
C TRP A 174 7.37 -12.34 -17.44
N ARG A 175 7.50 -11.62 -16.32
CA ARG A 175 7.72 -12.18 -14.99
C ARG A 175 6.68 -11.65 -14.02
N ALA A 176 6.26 -12.48 -13.07
CA ALA A 176 5.60 -11.98 -11.88
C ALA A 176 6.67 -11.40 -10.94
N VAL A 177 6.39 -10.27 -10.30
CA VAL A 177 7.21 -9.69 -9.23
C VAL A 177 6.34 -9.39 -8.04
N ASP A 178 6.88 -9.61 -6.85
CA ASP A 178 6.27 -9.13 -5.61
C ASP A 178 6.42 -7.61 -5.46
N ALA A 179 5.84 -7.07 -4.40
CA ALA A 179 5.84 -5.64 -4.12
C ALA A 179 7.22 -5.08 -3.79
N GLU A 180 8.18 -5.93 -3.39
CA GLU A 180 9.59 -5.59 -3.21
C GLU A 180 10.36 -5.62 -4.55
N GLY A 181 9.69 -5.98 -5.64
CA GLY A 181 10.27 -6.07 -6.98
C GLY A 181 11.09 -7.35 -7.22
N LYS A 182 10.99 -8.33 -6.31
CA LYS A 182 11.64 -9.64 -6.45
C LYS A 182 10.77 -10.56 -7.31
N GLY A 183 11.44 -11.28 -8.21
CA GLY A 183 10.77 -12.19 -9.14
C GLY A 183 10.10 -13.38 -8.45
N VAL A 184 8.88 -13.67 -8.87
CA VAL A 184 8.09 -14.86 -8.51
C VAL A 184 8.13 -15.83 -9.69
N GLY A 185 8.64 -17.05 -9.46
CA GLY A 185 8.79 -18.07 -10.50
C GLY A 185 9.83 -17.72 -11.57
N LYS A 186 9.58 -18.19 -12.80
CA LYS A 186 10.46 -18.00 -13.98
C LYS A 186 9.90 -16.96 -14.95
N THR A 187 10.51 -16.82 -16.13
CA THR A 187 9.92 -16.06 -17.24
C THR A 187 8.84 -16.88 -17.95
N TYR A 188 7.77 -16.20 -18.34
CA TYR A 188 6.63 -16.75 -19.06
C TYR A 188 6.36 -15.93 -20.34
N ALA A 189 5.68 -16.54 -21.32
CA ALA A 189 5.22 -15.82 -22.51
C ALA A 189 4.10 -14.83 -22.15
N GLN A 190 3.26 -15.17 -21.16
CA GLN A 190 2.23 -14.30 -20.60
C GLN A 190 2.09 -14.54 -19.10
N VAL A 191 1.83 -13.46 -18.36
CA VAL A 191 1.46 -13.48 -16.94
C VAL A 191 0.20 -12.66 -16.79
N GLY A 192 -0.86 -13.28 -16.27
CA GLY A 192 -2.13 -12.64 -16.01
C GLY A 192 -2.29 -12.17 -14.56
N PRO A 193 -3.50 -11.71 -14.18
CA PRO A 193 -3.74 -11.09 -12.88
C PRO A 193 -3.68 -12.11 -11.73
N HIS A 194 -3.04 -11.73 -10.62
CA HIS A 194 -3.06 -12.51 -9.39
C HIS A 194 -4.41 -12.35 -8.66
N VAL A 195 -5.16 -13.46 -8.52
CA VAL A 195 -6.46 -13.48 -7.85
C VAL A 195 -6.60 -14.75 -7.01
N GLY A 196 -6.87 -14.58 -5.71
CA GLY A 196 -7.12 -15.70 -4.79
C GLY A 196 -5.94 -16.66 -4.64
N GLY A 197 -4.71 -16.14 -4.63
CA GLY A 197 -3.49 -16.95 -4.49
C GLY A 197 -3.06 -17.65 -5.77
N ARG A 198 -3.61 -17.27 -6.93
CA ARG A 198 -3.35 -17.91 -8.22
C ARG A 198 -3.08 -16.90 -9.31
N ILE A 199 -2.13 -17.22 -10.18
CA ILE A 199 -1.70 -16.39 -11.30
C ILE A 199 -1.81 -17.23 -12.57
N PRO A 200 -2.71 -16.89 -13.52
CA PRO A 200 -2.73 -17.57 -14.80
C PRO A 200 -1.49 -17.17 -15.61
N VAL A 201 -0.78 -18.15 -16.15
CA VAL A 201 0.43 -17.95 -16.96
C VAL A 201 0.35 -18.78 -18.24
N VAL A 202 1.15 -18.38 -19.23
CA VAL A 202 1.40 -19.15 -20.45
C VAL A 202 2.91 -19.34 -20.55
N ASP A 203 3.39 -20.58 -20.59
CA ASP A 203 4.81 -20.85 -20.80
C ASP A 203 5.28 -20.55 -22.23
N ASP A 204 6.57 -20.74 -22.46
CA ASP A 204 7.24 -20.56 -23.74
C ASP A 204 6.78 -21.56 -24.82
N GLU A 205 6.19 -22.68 -24.42
CA GLU A 205 5.57 -23.65 -25.34
C GLU A 205 4.11 -23.28 -25.70
N GLY A 206 3.56 -22.23 -25.08
CA GLY A 206 2.19 -21.77 -25.30
C GLY A 206 1.14 -22.53 -24.47
N THR A 207 1.55 -23.23 -23.41
CA THR A 207 0.66 -23.99 -22.53
C THR A 207 0.15 -23.10 -21.40
N PRO A 208 -1.17 -22.89 -21.26
CA PRO A 208 -1.71 -22.12 -20.16
C PRO A 208 -1.91 -22.97 -18.89
N PHE A 209 -1.56 -22.43 -17.73
CA PHE A 209 -1.78 -23.02 -16.40
C PHE A 209 -1.81 -21.95 -15.31
N PHE A 210 -1.94 -22.33 -14.05
CA PHE A 210 -1.85 -21.41 -12.90
C PHE A 210 -0.66 -21.75 -12.02
N ILE A 211 0.01 -20.71 -11.53
CA ILE A 211 1.01 -20.77 -10.46
C ILE A 211 0.47 -20.12 -9.18
N ASP A 212 1.04 -20.45 -8.03
CA ASP A 212 0.84 -19.71 -6.79
C ASP A 212 1.78 -18.50 -6.65
N GLY A 213 1.74 -17.85 -5.49
CA GLY A 213 2.61 -16.72 -5.16
C GLY A 213 4.09 -17.09 -4.94
N GLU A 214 4.43 -18.37 -4.87
CA GLU A 214 5.82 -18.86 -4.85
C GLU A 214 6.32 -19.20 -6.27
N GLY A 215 5.42 -19.22 -7.25
CA GLY A 215 5.69 -19.56 -8.64
C GLY A 215 5.54 -21.05 -8.95
N GLU A 216 5.01 -21.84 -8.02
CA GLU A 216 4.81 -23.27 -8.19
C GLU A 216 3.50 -23.56 -8.95
N PRO A 217 3.48 -24.49 -9.92
CA PRO A 217 2.25 -24.84 -10.64
C PRO A 217 1.19 -25.45 -9.71
N VAL A 218 0.00 -24.84 -9.66
CA VAL A 218 -1.12 -25.28 -8.79
C VAL A 218 -2.35 -25.77 -9.54
N LEU A 219 -2.57 -25.35 -10.78
CA LEU A 219 -3.65 -25.87 -11.64
C LEU A 219 -3.16 -26.04 -13.08
N VAL A 220 -3.12 -27.29 -13.53
CA VAL A 220 -2.68 -27.65 -14.89
C VAL A 220 -3.78 -28.45 -15.58
N ALA A 221 -4.25 -27.97 -16.72
CA ALA A 221 -5.21 -28.71 -17.53
C ALA A 221 -4.52 -29.90 -18.20
N THR A 222 -5.04 -31.11 -18.03
CA THR A 222 -4.40 -32.32 -18.59
C THR A 222 -4.87 -32.68 -20.01
N LYS A 223 -5.98 -32.11 -20.49
CA LYS A 223 -6.62 -32.52 -21.76
C LYS A 223 -7.37 -31.41 -22.52
N VAL A 224 -7.20 -30.13 -22.18
CA VAL A 224 -8.05 -29.08 -22.74
C VAL A 224 -7.28 -28.07 -23.57
N ASP A 225 -7.74 -27.90 -24.81
CA ASP A 225 -7.12 -27.06 -25.84
C ASP A 225 -7.51 -25.59 -25.71
N TYR A 226 -7.14 -24.97 -24.58
CA TYR A 226 -7.28 -23.53 -24.36
C TYR A 226 -5.94 -22.81 -24.62
N THR A 227 -6.01 -21.54 -25.02
CA THR A 227 -4.82 -20.72 -25.32
C THR A 227 -4.45 -19.78 -24.17
N SER A 228 -5.41 -19.44 -23.31
CA SER A 228 -5.19 -18.60 -22.14
C SER A 228 -6.35 -18.74 -21.15
N TYR A 229 -6.11 -18.44 -19.88
CA TYR A 229 -7.13 -18.33 -18.84
C TYR A 229 -7.19 -16.90 -18.31
N GLY A 230 -8.40 -16.39 -18.07
CA GLY A 230 -8.59 -15.19 -17.23
C GLY A 230 -8.60 -15.54 -15.74
N ALA A 231 -8.89 -14.54 -14.91
CA ALA A 231 -8.99 -14.73 -13.47
C ALA A 231 -10.09 -15.74 -13.09
N LEU A 232 -9.79 -16.59 -12.10
CA LEU A 232 -10.79 -17.42 -11.44
C LEU A 232 -11.65 -16.54 -10.54
N GLY A 233 -12.97 -16.56 -10.74
CA GLY A 233 -13.92 -15.83 -9.92
C GLY A 233 -15.24 -16.58 -9.80
N ASP A 234 -15.84 -16.55 -8.60
CA ASP A 234 -17.06 -17.31 -8.25
C ASP A 234 -17.05 -18.79 -8.70
N GLY A 235 -15.86 -19.42 -8.70
CA GLY A 235 -15.67 -20.82 -9.09
C GLY A 235 -15.57 -21.08 -10.60
N LEU A 236 -15.61 -20.05 -11.43
CA LEU A 236 -15.55 -20.15 -12.89
C LEU A 236 -14.34 -19.39 -13.47
N ILE A 237 -13.79 -19.94 -14.56
CA ILE A 237 -12.64 -19.42 -15.28
C ILE A 237 -13.09 -19.14 -16.72
N PRO A 238 -12.98 -17.90 -17.22
CA PRO A 238 -13.09 -17.65 -18.66
C PRO A 238 -11.85 -18.19 -19.35
N ALA A 239 -12.02 -19.21 -20.18
CA ALA A 239 -10.97 -19.86 -20.95
C ALA A 239 -11.09 -19.49 -22.43
N ARG A 240 -9.99 -19.01 -23.01
CA ARG A 240 -9.93 -18.65 -24.43
C ARG A 240 -9.68 -19.88 -25.28
N THR A 241 -10.48 -20.07 -26.31
CA THR A 241 -10.38 -21.18 -27.26
C THR A 241 -9.53 -20.79 -28.47
N ARG A 242 -8.98 -21.78 -29.20
CA ARG A 242 -8.11 -21.53 -30.37
C ARG A 242 -8.76 -20.72 -31.51
N ASP A 243 -10.09 -20.76 -31.61
CA ASP A 243 -10.88 -19.96 -32.55
C ASP A 243 -11.12 -18.51 -32.07
N GLY A 244 -10.56 -18.13 -30.91
CA GLY A 244 -10.61 -16.78 -30.35
C GLY A 244 -11.76 -16.53 -29.38
N GLY A 245 -12.74 -17.44 -29.29
CA GLY A 245 -13.88 -17.34 -28.39
C GLY A 245 -13.53 -17.58 -26.92
N VAL A 246 -14.53 -17.43 -26.06
CA VAL A 246 -14.46 -17.65 -24.61
C VAL A 246 -15.52 -18.66 -24.19
N VAL A 247 -15.12 -19.64 -23.39
CA VAL A 247 -16.01 -20.54 -22.65
C VAL A 247 -15.71 -20.43 -21.16
N TYR A 248 -16.70 -20.63 -20.31
CA TYR A 248 -16.47 -20.72 -18.87
C TYR A 248 -16.26 -22.16 -18.46
N VAL A 249 -15.22 -22.41 -17.65
CA VAL A 249 -14.93 -23.72 -17.08
C VAL A 249 -14.82 -23.64 -15.56
N ASP A 250 -15.04 -24.76 -14.88
CA ASP A 250 -14.74 -24.87 -13.45
C ASP A 250 -13.23 -25.09 -13.20
N THR A 251 -12.83 -25.23 -11.93
CA THR A 251 -11.43 -25.50 -11.55
C THR A 251 -10.92 -26.89 -11.95
N SER A 252 -11.80 -27.77 -12.43
CA SER A 252 -11.43 -29.04 -13.05
C SER A 252 -11.36 -28.94 -14.58
N PHE A 253 -11.44 -27.72 -15.12
CA PHE A 253 -11.45 -27.39 -16.54
C PHE A 253 -12.63 -28.01 -17.31
N VAL A 254 -13.72 -28.35 -16.61
CA VAL A 254 -14.95 -28.85 -17.23
C VAL A 254 -15.80 -27.66 -17.67
N PRO A 255 -16.34 -27.64 -18.92
CA PRO A 255 -17.22 -26.58 -19.37
C PRO A 255 -18.44 -26.38 -18.46
N ALA A 256 -18.62 -25.16 -17.99
CA ALA A 256 -19.77 -24.69 -17.24
C ALA A 256 -20.77 -23.98 -18.17
N LEU A 257 -21.89 -23.50 -17.62
CA LEU A 257 -22.91 -22.73 -18.35
C LEU A 257 -23.41 -23.45 -19.63
N GLY A 258 -23.52 -24.77 -19.55
CA GLY A 258 -23.92 -25.61 -20.70
C GLY A 258 -22.92 -25.68 -21.85
N GLY A 259 -21.68 -25.20 -21.66
CA GLY A 259 -20.67 -25.12 -22.71
C GLY A 259 -20.92 -23.99 -23.72
N THR A 260 -21.72 -22.99 -23.33
CA THR A 260 -22.02 -21.83 -24.16
C THR A 260 -20.73 -21.10 -24.53
N ARG A 261 -20.63 -20.72 -25.82
CA ARG A 261 -19.50 -19.97 -26.37
C ARG A 261 -19.86 -18.52 -26.55
N TYR A 262 -18.95 -17.65 -26.15
CA TYR A 262 -19.02 -16.20 -26.31
C TYR A 262 -17.84 -15.71 -27.14
N ALA A 263 -17.97 -14.53 -27.74
CA ALA A 263 -16.87 -13.87 -28.43
C ALA A 263 -15.87 -13.23 -27.44
N ASP A 264 -16.35 -12.72 -26.31
CA ASP A 264 -15.51 -12.27 -25.19
C ASP A 264 -16.27 -12.42 -23.86
N GLY A 265 -15.56 -12.35 -22.73
CA GLY A 265 -16.18 -12.42 -21.42
C GLY A 265 -15.26 -11.95 -20.28
N THR A 266 -15.86 -11.42 -19.21
CA THR A 266 -15.14 -11.04 -17.99
C THR A 266 -15.01 -12.22 -17.04
N ALA A 267 -14.11 -12.12 -16.06
CA ALA A 267 -14.18 -12.98 -14.88
C ALA A 267 -15.51 -12.74 -14.14
N PHE A 268 -16.01 -13.79 -13.49
CA PHE A 268 -17.13 -13.66 -12.57
C PHE A 268 -16.67 -12.94 -11.30
N SER A 269 -17.47 -12.02 -10.81
CA SER A 269 -17.27 -11.39 -9.50
C SER A 269 -18.60 -10.90 -8.95
N GLY A 270 -18.85 -11.15 -7.67
CA GLY A 270 -20.11 -10.79 -7.04
C GLY A 270 -21.30 -11.52 -7.66
N GLY A 271 -21.09 -12.71 -8.21
CA GLY A 271 -22.13 -13.55 -8.81
C GLY A 271 -22.50 -13.20 -10.26
N ILE A 272 -21.81 -12.25 -10.90
CA ILE A 272 -22.07 -11.85 -12.28
C ILE A 272 -20.81 -11.78 -13.14
N ALA A 273 -20.98 -11.94 -14.44
CA ALA A 273 -19.98 -11.66 -15.46
C ALA A 273 -20.63 -10.97 -16.67
N ALA A 274 -19.86 -10.20 -17.42
CA ALA A 274 -20.29 -9.70 -18.72
C ALA A 274 -19.78 -10.61 -19.82
N VAL A 275 -20.64 -10.88 -20.79
CA VAL A 275 -20.35 -11.72 -21.96
C VAL A 275 -20.74 -10.99 -23.24
N PHE A 276 -19.94 -11.18 -24.28
CA PHE A 276 -20.15 -10.58 -25.59
C PHE A 276 -20.48 -11.68 -26.60
N ASP A 277 -21.60 -11.55 -27.31
CA ASP A 277 -22.03 -12.55 -28.31
C ASP A 277 -21.47 -12.30 -29.73
N GLY A 278 -20.66 -11.26 -29.91
CA GLY A 278 -20.18 -10.79 -31.20
C GLY A 278 -20.89 -9.52 -31.69
N THR A 279 -22.02 -9.16 -31.08
CA THR A 279 -22.82 -7.98 -31.42
C THR A 279 -23.07 -7.07 -30.22
N THR A 280 -23.46 -7.63 -29.07
CA THR A 280 -23.80 -6.86 -27.87
C THR A 280 -23.23 -7.49 -26.62
N TRP A 281 -22.98 -6.66 -25.60
CA TRP A 281 -22.68 -7.13 -24.26
C TRP A 281 -23.98 -7.43 -23.50
N SER A 282 -23.93 -8.48 -22.68
CA SER A 282 -24.94 -8.81 -21.68
C SER A 282 -24.26 -9.17 -20.37
N VAL A 283 -24.91 -8.90 -19.24
CA VAL A 283 -24.50 -9.35 -17.92
C VAL A 283 -25.28 -10.62 -17.60
N ILE A 284 -24.58 -11.66 -17.15
CA ILE A 284 -25.16 -12.95 -16.76
C ILE A 284 -24.82 -13.28 -15.31
N ASP A 285 -25.69 -14.05 -14.65
CA ASP A 285 -25.39 -14.66 -13.36
C ASP A 285 -24.60 -15.97 -13.50
N THR A 286 -24.21 -16.58 -12.37
CA THR A 286 -23.46 -17.85 -12.33
C THR A 286 -24.21 -19.06 -12.89
N ALA A 287 -25.53 -18.94 -13.12
CA ALA A 287 -26.32 -19.95 -13.81
C ALA A 287 -26.42 -19.69 -15.33
N GLY A 288 -25.83 -18.58 -15.82
CA GLY A 288 -25.86 -18.17 -17.22
C GLY A 288 -27.13 -17.42 -17.61
N ARG A 289 -27.96 -17.01 -16.65
CA ARG A 289 -29.18 -16.25 -16.92
C ARG A 289 -28.83 -14.78 -17.12
N ALA A 290 -29.41 -14.16 -18.14
CA ALA A 290 -29.21 -12.75 -18.40
C ALA A 290 -29.83 -11.88 -17.29
N VAL A 291 -29.03 -10.94 -16.78
CA VAL A 291 -29.38 -9.91 -15.79
C VAL A 291 -29.62 -8.57 -16.49
N VAL A 292 -28.69 -8.17 -17.37
CA VAL A 292 -28.80 -6.96 -18.21
C VAL A 292 -28.42 -7.34 -19.64
N THR A 293 -29.11 -6.77 -20.63
CA THR A 293 -28.88 -7.07 -22.05
C THR A 293 -28.82 -5.78 -22.87
N GLY A 294 -28.31 -5.86 -24.10
CA GLY A 294 -28.30 -4.72 -25.01
C GLY A 294 -27.27 -3.64 -24.65
N LEU A 295 -26.19 -4.02 -23.97
CA LEU A 295 -25.13 -3.09 -23.58
C LEU A 295 -24.14 -2.91 -24.73
N ALA A 296 -23.74 -1.67 -24.99
CA ALA A 296 -22.73 -1.34 -25.99
C ALA A 296 -21.31 -1.68 -25.52
N SER A 297 -21.03 -1.49 -24.23
CA SER A 297 -19.77 -1.88 -23.59
C SER A 297 -19.95 -2.03 -22.08
N VAL A 298 -18.98 -2.67 -21.44
CA VAL A 298 -18.88 -2.79 -19.99
C VAL A 298 -17.52 -2.29 -19.51
N VAL A 299 -17.47 -1.81 -18.27
CA VAL A 299 -16.21 -1.48 -17.60
C VAL A 299 -15.77 -2.69 -16.80
N ARG A 300 -14.49 -3.06 -16.94
CA ARG A 300 -13.84 -4.13 -16.18
C ARG A 300 -12.67 -3.56 -15.39
N ASP A 301 -12.36 -4.18 -14.26
CA ASP A 301 -11.15 -3.87 -13.48
C ASP A 301 -9.90 -4.48 -14.14
N ASP A 302 -8.74 -4.24 -13.55
CA ASP A 302 -7.46 -4.76 -14.02
C ASP A 302 -7.33 -6.29 -13.86
N ARG A 303 -8.21 -6.93 -13.08
CA ARG A 303 -8.34 -8.40 -12.99
C ARG A 303 -9.21 -8.97 -14.11
N GLY A 304 -9.82 -8.11 -14.92
CA GLY A 304 -10.78 -8.48 -15.95
C GLY A 304 -12.15 -8.85 -15.39
N ALA A 305 -12.46 -8.49 -14.13
CA ALA A 305 -13.77 -8.69 -13.51
C ALA A 305 -14.71 -7.50 -13.81
N LEU A 306 -16.01 -7.80 -13.93
CA LEU A 306 -17.03 -6.79 -14.22
C LEU A 306 -17.37 -5.93 -12.99
N ALA A 307 -17.60 -6.59 -11.86
CA ALA A 307 -18.22 -5.99 -10.70
C ALA A 307 -17.32 -6.08 -9.47
N ALA A 308 -17.38 -5.04 -8.66
CA ALA A 308 -16.78 -5.01 -7.35
C ALA A 308 -17.76 -4.33 -6.39
N GLN A 309 -17.87 -4.86 -5.18
CA GLN A 309 -18.67 -4.26 -4.12
C GLN A 309 -20.15 -4.06 -4.53
N GLY A 310 -20.69 -5.00 -5.31
CA GLY A 310 -22.08 -4.98 -5.77
C GLY A 310 -22.39 -3.94 -6.85
N ARG A 311 -21.36 -3.41 -7.54
CA ARG A 311 -21.50 -2.36 -8.54
C ARG A 311 -20.70 -2.65 -9.81
N PHE A 312 -21.20 -2.18 -10.94
CA PHE A 312 -20.46 -2.14 -12.20
C PHE A 312 -20.92 -0.97 -13.07
N PHE A 313 -20.07 -0.56 -14.01
CA PHE A 313 -20.44 0.41 -15.04
C PHE A 313 -20.63 -0.26 -16.39
N ALA A 314 -21.62 0.19 -17.14
CA ALA A 314 -21.82 -0.23 -18.51
C ALA A 314 -22.37 0.92 -19.35
N THR A 315 -22.13 0.83 -20.66
CA THR A 315 -22.63 1.79 -21.64
C THR A 315 -23.92 1.28 -22.24
N ALA A 316 -24.97 2.07 -22.07
CA ALA A 316 -26.24 1.90 -22.79
C ALA A 316 -26.62 3.26 -23.39
N ASP A 317 -27.19 3.26 -24.60
CA ASP A 317 -27.58 4.48 -25.32
C ASP A 317 -26.46 5.53 -25.46
N GLY A 318 -25.21 5.07 -25.61
CA GLY A 318 -24.04 5.94 -25.74
C GLY A 318 -23.60 6.65 -24.46
N LYS A 319 -24.14 6.28 -23.30
CA LYS A 319 -23.77 6.85 -22.00
C LYS A 319 -23.35 5.78 -21.00
N VAL A 320 -22.32 6.06 -20.21
CA VAL A 320 -21.90 5.19 -19.12
C VAL A 320 -22.82 5.42 -17.92
N ARG A 321 -23.37 4.34 -17.37
CA ARG A 321 -24.27 4.33 -16.20
C ARG A 321 -23.77 3.37 -15.15
N LEU A 322 -24.09 3.66 -13.88
CA LEU A 322 -23.82 2.79 -12.74
C LEU A 322 -24.97 1.81 -12.55
N TYR A 323 -24.64 0.53 -12.35
CA TYR A 323 -25.60 -0.53 -12.12
C TYR A 323 -25.30 -1.27 -10.82
N THR A 324 -26.35 -1.82 -10.20
CA THR A 324 -26.22 -2.87 -9.18
C THR A 324 -26.02 -4.22 -9.84
N THR A 325 -25.53 -5.20 -9.09
CA THR A 325 -25.36 -6.59 -9.55
C THR A 325 -26.68 -7.26 -9.99
N GLU A 326 -27.82 -6.72 -9.55
CA GLU A 326 -29.16 -7.16 -9.94
C GLU A 326 -29.66 -6.48 -11.23
N GLY A 327 -28.85 -5.61 -11.83
CA GLY A 327 -29.13 -4.94 -13.10
C GLY A 327 -29.93 -3.65 -13.00
N SER A 328 -30.19 -3.16 -11.78
CA SER A 328 -30.86 -1.87 -11.57
C SER A 328 -29.89 -0.71 -11.73
N VAL A 329 -30.33 0.41 -12.32
CA VAL A 329 -29.51 1.63 -12.45
C VAL A 329 -29.45 2.36 -11.10
N VAL A 330 -28.26 2.80 -10.71
CA VAL A 330 -28.03 3.59 -9.49
C VAL A 330 -27.95 5.07 -9.85
N GLY A 331 -28.90 5.86 -9.34
CA GLY A 331 -28.97 7.30 -9.60
C GLY A 331 -29.37 7.66 -11.03
N GLU A 332 -29.36 8.96 -11.34
CA GLU A 332 -29.70 9.50 -12.68
C GLU A 332 -28.47 10.00 -13.44
N GLU A 333 -27.32 10.06 -12.77
CA GLU A 333 -26.06 10.57 -13.34
C GLU A 333 -25.55 9.67 -14.46
N THR A 334 -24.93 10.30 -15.47
CA THR A 334 -24.32 9.60 -16.60
C THR A 334 -22.94 10.15 -16.87
N PHE A 335 -22.02 9.27 -17.25
CA PHE A 335 -20.61 9.60 -17.41
C PHE A 335 -20.12 9.38 -18.84
N LEU A 336 -19.01 10.03 -19.18
CA LEU A 336 -18.31 9.82 -20.46
C LEU A 336 -17.46 8.56 -20.43
N ALA A 337 -16.85 8.27 -19.27
CA ALA A 337 -16.05 7.09 -19.00
C ALA A 337 -16.08 6.78 -17.50
N ALA A 338 -15.72 5.55 -17.13
CA ALA A 338 -15.55 5.13 -15.74
C ALA A 338 -14.46 4.07 -15.62
N ARG A 339 -13.84 3.99 -14.44
CA ARG A 339 -13.05 2.85 -13.98
C ARG A 339 -13.91 1.98 -13.06
N ALA A 340 -13.55 0.72 -12.88
CA ALA A 340 -14.25 -0.18 -11.97
C ALA A 340 -14.08 0.26 -10.51
N PHE A 341 -15.01 -0.11 -9.64
CA PHE A 341 -14.90 0.16 -8.21
C PHE A 341 -13.73 -0.60 -7.59
N VAL A 342 -12.90 0.10 -6.83
CA VAL A 342 -11.86 -0.49 -5.98
C VAL A 342 -11.88 0.29 -4.66
N ASP A 343 -11.86 -0.41 -3.54
CA ASP A 343 -11.87 0.17 -2.18
C ASP A 343 -12.92 1.27 -1.95
N GLY A 344 -14.19 0.98 -2.26
CA GLY A 344 -15.32 1.87 -1.98
C GLY A 344 -15.59 2.96 -3.01
N ALA A 345 -14.68 3.21 -3.95
CA ALA A 345 -14.79 4.33 -4.89
C ALA A 345 -14.42 3.95 -6.33
N ALA A 346 -14.94 4.72 -7.28
CA ALA A 346 -14.62 4.60 -8.70
C ALA A 346 -14.30 5.96 -9.31
N ALA A 347 -13.28 5.98 -10.16
CA ALA A 347 -12.98 7.15 -10.97
C ALA A 347 -13.99 7.25 -12.14
N VAL A 348 -14.58 8.42 -12.34
CA VAL A 348 -15.54 8.69 -13.41
C VAL A 348 -15.24 9.99 -14.12
N GLN A 349 -15.49 10.01 -15.43
CA GLN A 349 -15.23 11.15 -16.29
C GLN A 349 -16.51 11.90 -16.66
N THR A 350 -16.44 13.21 -16.54
CA THR A 350 -17.45 14.17 -17.01
C THR A 350 -16.82 15.14 -18.01
N ALA A 351 -17.61 16.07 -18.54
CA ALA A 351 -17.07 17.14 -19.37
C ALA A 351 -16.05 18.04 -18.65
N ALA A 352 -16.07 18.09 -17.32
CA ALA A 352 -15.12 18.86 -16.49
C ALA A 352 -13.83 18.10 -16.17
N GLY A 353 -13.70 16.83 -16.59
CA GLY A 353 -12.58 15.96 -16.28
C GLY A 353 -12.97 14.78 -15.39
N TRP A 354 -11.99 14.21 -14.69
CA TRP A 354 -12.13 13.05 -13.83
C TRP A 354 -12.32 13.43 -12.36
N GLY A 355 -13.21 12.70 -11.69
CA GLY A 355 -13.43 12.75 -10.25
C GLY A 355 -13.77 11.35 -9.73
N PHE A 356 -14.24 11.26 -8.49
CA PHE A 356 -14.47 9.99 -7.81
C PHE A 356 -15.85 9.94 -7.18
N ILE A 357 -16.54 8.81 -7.36
CA ILE A 357 -17.84 8.54 -6.76
C ILE A 357 -17.80 7.32 -5.85
N ALA A 358 -18.64 7.32 -4.82
CA ALA A 358 -18.89 6.18 -3.95
C ALA A 358 -19.87 5.19 -4.60
N THR A 359 -20.07 4.03 -3.97
CA THR A 359 -20.94 2.96 -4.49
C THR A 359 -22.42 3.34 -4.59
N ASP A 360 -22.87 4.37 -3.88
CA ASP A 360 -24.22 4.93 -3.98
C ASP A 360 -24.35 5.98 -5.10
N GLY A 361 -23.26 6.29 -5.80
CA GLY A 361 -23.20 7.30 -6.85
C GLY A 361 -22.91 8.72 -6.35
N SER A 362 -22.76 8.93 -5.03
CA SER A 362 -22.41 10.24 -4.48
C SER A 362 -20.95 10.60 -4.76
N TRP A 363 -20.67 11.90 -4.94
CA TRP A 363 -19.31 12.40 -5.19
C TRP A 363 -18.47 12.34 -3.91
N VAL A 364 -17.34 11.63 -3.99
CA VAL A 364 -16.25 11.70 -3.00
C VAL A 364 -15.37 12.90 -3.31
N VAL A 365 -14.97 13.02 -4.58
CA VAL A 365 -14.17 14.14 -5.10
C VAL A 365 -14.78 14.58 -6.41
N LYS A 366 -15.18 15.84 -6.51
CA LYS A 366 -15.75 16.39 -7.74
C LYS A 366 -14.73 16.36 -8.90
N PRO A 367 -15.18 16.33 -10.16
CA PRO A 367 -14.29 16.33 -11.31
C PRO A 367 -13.33 17.51 -11.29
N GLN A 368 -12.02 17.22 -11.32
CA GLN A 368 -10.96 18.22 -11.33
C GLN A 368 -9.65 17.72 -11.95
N PHE A 369 -9.52 16.42 -12.26
CA PHE A 369 -8.30 15.82 -12.79
C PHE A 369 -8.38 15.61 -14.29
N ALA A 370 -7.23 15.60 -14.97
CA ALA A 370 -7.14 15.30 -16.40
C ALA A 370 -7.40 13.81 -16.71
N ASP A 371 -6.98 12.93 -15.80
CA ASP A 371 -7.24 11.49 -15.78
C ASP A 371 -7.18 10.97 -14.34
N ALA A 372 -7.75 9.79 -14.11
CA ALA A 372 -7.71 9.10 -12.83
C ALA A 372 -7.83 7.58 -12.99
N ARG A 373 -7.13 6.87 -12.11
CA ARG A 373 -7.33 5.43 -11.83
C ARG A 373 -8.05 5.26 -10.50
N SER A 374 -8.58 4.08 -10.23
CA SER A 374 -9.35 3.81 -9.01
C SER A 374 -8.48 3.86 -7.74
N TYR A 375 -9.12 4.04 -6.59
CA TYR A 375 -8.46 4.01 -5.29
C TYR A 375 -7.99 2.61 -4.94
N THR A 376 -6.84 2.48 -4.30
CA THR A 376 -6.39 1.27 -3.63
C THR A 376 -5.60 1.67 -2.40
N HIS A 377 -5.90 1.07 -1.25
CA HIS A 377 -5.26 1.38 0.04
C HIS A 377 -5.30 2.88 0.40
N GLY A 378 -6.40 3.56 0.04
CA GLY A 378 -6.61 4.98 0.34
C GLY A 378 -5.91 5.96 -0.62
N LEU A 379 -5.23 5.48 -1.65
CA LEU A 379 -4.52 6.27 -2.66
C LEU A 379 -5.05 6.02 -4.07
N ALA A 380 -5.10 7.06 -4.90
CA ALA A 380 -5.46 6.93 -6.31
C ALA A 380 -4.46 7.66 -7.21
N PRO A 381 -3.99 7.02 -8.30
CA PRO A 381 -3.25 7.71 -9.34
C PRO A 381 -4.14 8.74 -10.03
N VAL A 382 -3.68 9.98 -10.13
CA VAL A 382 -4.36 11.05 -10.87
C VAL A 382 -3.39 11.78 -11.76
N LYS A 383 -3.93 12.30 -12.86
CA LYS A 383 -3.20 13.12 -13.81
C LYS A 383 -3.57 14.59 -13.63
N VAL A 384 -2.56 15.45 -13.44
CA VAL A 384 -2.69 16.91 -13.39
C VAL A 384 -1.84 17.50 -14.50
N GLY A 385 -2.49 18.18 -15.45
CA GLY A 385 -1.85 18.52 -16.71
C GLY A 385 -1.42 17.24 -17.44
N ASP A 386 -0.12 17.10 -17.68
CA ASP A 386 0.46 15.96 -18.38
C ASP A 386 1.16 14.92 -17.49
N ALA A 387 1.26 15.18 -16.19
CA ALA A 387 1.98 14.32 -15.26
C ALA A 387 1.04 13.59 -14.30
N TRP A 388 1.45 12.38 -13.90
CA TRP A 388 0.79 11.54 -12.93
C TRP A 388 1.41 11.71 -11.55
N GLY A 389 0.55 11.75 -10.54
CA GLY A 389 0.88 11.70 -9.11
C GLY A 389 -0.19 10.92 -8.37
N TYR A 390 -0.28 11.09 -7.05
CA TYR A 390 -1.27 10.38 -6.23
C TYR A 390 -2.05 11.33 -5.34
N VAL A 391 -3.33 11.02 -5.17
CA VAL A 391 -4.20 11.69 -4.19
C VAL A 391 -4.65 10.73 -3.11
N ASN A 392 -4.88 11.26 -1.92
CA ASN A 392 -5.55 10.52 -0.85
C ASN A 392 -7.08 10.49 -1.04
N SER A 393 -7.78 9.82 -0.13
CA SER A 393 -9.25 9.70 -0.13
C SER A 393 -10.00 11.03 -0.01
N ALA A 394 -9.35 12.08 0.50
CA ALA A 394 -9.89 13.44 0.54
C ALA A 394 -9.66 14.21 -0.78
N GLY A 395 -9.01 13.60 -1.77
CA GLY A 395 -8.69 14.21 -3.06
C GLY A 395 -7.52 15.20 -3.01
N ARG A 396 -6.74 15.20 -1.91
CA ARG A 396 -5.53 16.03 -1.80
C ARG A 396 -4.37 15.32 -2.48
N ILE A 397 -3.59 16.05 -3.27
CA ILE A 397 -2.33 15.55 -3.84
C ILE A 397 -1.39 15.27 -2.67
N VAL A 398 -0.87 14.05 -2.62
CA VAL A 398 0.04 13.57 -1.56
C VAL A 398 1.36 13.04 -2.12
N VAL A 399 1.37 12.69 -3.42
CA VAL A 399 2.59 12.50 -4.20
C VAL A 399 2.46 13.40 -5.41
N GLU A 400 3.43 14.31 -5.57
CA GLU A 400 3.38 15.35 -6.60
C GLU A 400 3.31 14.75 -8.02
N PRO A 401 2.56 15.37 -8.95
CA PRO A 401 2.47 14.89 -10.32
C PRO A 401 3.77 15.14 -11.09
N VAL A 402 4.65 14.14 -11.12
CA VAL A 402 5.96 14.20 -11.79
C VAL A 402 6.22 13.02 -12.73
N PHE A 403 5.35 12.01 -12.71
CA PHE A 403 5.53 10.79 -13.49
C PHE A 403 4.87 10.88 -14.87
N GLY A 404 5.44 10.20 -15.86
CA GLY A 404 4.80 10.02 -17.16
C GLY A 404 3.62 9.06 -17.12
N ASP A 405 3.58 8.16 -16.13
CA ASP A 405 2.45 7.25 -15.81
C ASP A 405 2.60 6.65 -14.40
N ALA A 406 1.52 6.12 -13.81
CA ALA A 406 1.49 5.63 -12.42
C ALA A 406 0.42 4.56 -12.16
N THR A 407 0.79 3.35 -11.75
CA THR A 407 -0.18 2.29 -11.39
C THR A 407 -0.75 2.47 -9.99
N MET A 408 -1.78 1.69 -9.65
CA MET A 408 -2.30 1.60 -8.28
C MET A 408 -1.26 1.01 -7.32
N PHE A 409 -1.42 1.32 -6.03
CA PHE A 409 -0.58 0.80 -4.95
C PHE A 409 -0.97 -0.63 -4.54
N ALA A 410 0.03 -1.45 -4.21
CA ALA A 410 -0.09 -2.70 -3.48
C ALA A 410 -0.34 -2.45 -1.98
N SER A 411 -0.65 -3.50 -1.22
CA SER A 411 -0.98 -3.38 0.21
C SER A 411 0.23 -2.99 1.07
N THR A 412 1.43 -3.26 0.55
CA THR A 412 2.73 -2.93 1.13
C THR A 412 3.27 -1.57 0.67
N GLY A 413 2.43 -0.70 0.07
CA GLY A 413 2.86 0.65 -0.32
C GLY A 413 3.79 0.71 -1.54
N ALA A 414 3.80 -0.32 -2.37
CA ALA A 414 4.52 -0.35 -3.64
C ALA A 414 3.64 0.04 -4.83
N ALA A 415 4.17 0.76 -5.81
CA ALA A 415 3.52 1.02 -7.09
C ALA A 415 4.54 1.01 -8.22
N LEU A 416 4.10 0.84 -9.47
CA LEU A 416 4.95 0.99 -10.64
C LEU A 416 4.66 2.35 -11.28
N VAL A 417 5.72 3.14 -11.46
CA VAL A 417 5.63 4.47 -12.07
C VAL A 417 6.53 4.55 -13.29
N ARG A 418 6.06 5.23 -14.32
CA ARG A 418 6.82 5.51 -15.52
C ARG A 418 7.48 6.86 -15.35
N LEU A 419 8.81 6.91 -15.40
CA LEU A 419 9.53 8.18 -15.34
C LEU A 419 9.18 9.05 -16.55
N ALA A 420 9.26 10.37 -16.38
CA ALA A 420 9.07 11.31 -17.48
C ALA A 420 10.08 11.04 -18.62
N ASP A 421 9.68 11.32 -19.85
CA ASP A 421 10.52 11.07 -21.01
C ASP A 421 11.77 11.97 -20.97
N GLU A 422 12.96 11.35 -20.99
CA GLU A 422 14.23 12.06 -21.14
C GLU A 422 14.55 12.25 -22.63
N PRO A 423 15.18 13.37 -23.05
CA PRO A 423 15.39 13.70 -24.47
C PRO A 423 16.09 12.61 -25.30
N ASP A 424 16.97 11.82 -24.67
CA ASP A 424 17.77 10.78 -25.32
C ASP A 424 17.17 9.37 -25.17
N ARG A 425 16.01 9.25 -24.53
CA ARG A 425 15.41 7.96 -24.19
C ARG A 425 14.40 7.54 -25.25
N THR A 426 14.64 6.38 -25.88
CA THR A 426 13.78 5.86 -26.95
C THR A 426 12.59 5.04 -26.45
N GLU A 427 12.61 4.58 -25.21
CA GLU A 427 11.52 3.80 -24.60
C GLU A 427 11.24 4.22 -23.15
N PRO A 428 9.95 4.29 -22.75
CA PRO A 428 9.59 4.57 -21.38
C PRO A 428 10.14 3.52 -20.42
N ARG A 429 10.56 3.96 -19.22
CA ARG A 429 11.02 3.07 -18.15
C ARG A 429 10.04 3.12 -16.99
N TRP A 430 9.48 1.96 -16.69
CA TRP A 430 8.76 1.73 -15.44
C TRP A 430 9.75 1.39 -14.33
N VAL A 431 9.56 1.95 -13.14
CA VAL A 431 10.33 1.65 -11.94
C VAL A 431 9.40 1.41 -10.77
N LEU A 432 9.88 0.68 -9.77
CA LEU A 432 9.19 0.53 -8.51
C LEU A 432 9.24 1.85 -7.74
N LEU A 433 8.12 2.30 -7.22
CA LEU A 433 8.01 3.32 -6.19
C LEU A 433 7.61 2.60 -4.90
N GLN A 434 8.37 2.80 -3.83
CA GLN A 434 8.10 2.22 -2.52
C GLN A 434 7.90 3.32 -1.49
N LEU A 435 6.73 3.36 -0.87
CA LEU A 435 6.49 4.22 0.30
C LEU A 435 7.35 3.74 1.47
N LEU A 436 8.16 4.64 2.04
CA LEU A 436 9.14 4.31 3.07
C LEU A 436 8.50 3.82 4.36
N ARG A 437 7.28 4.27 4.66
CA ARG A 437 6.48 3.83 5.82
C ARG A 437 6.27 2.31 5.88
N TYR A 438 6.15 1.68 4.71
CA TYR A 438 5.84 0.26 4.59
C TYR A 438 7.09 -0.62 4.39
N LYS A 439 8.27 0.00 4.32
CA LYS A 439 9.51 -0.74 4.20
C LYS A 439 9.79 -1.45 5.54
N GLU A 440 9.74 -2.78 5.51
CA GLU A 440 10.27 -3.62 6.59
C GLU A 440 11.80 -3.72 6.45
N ASN A 441 12.49 -3.74 7.59
CA ASN A 441 13.96 -3.77 7.68
C ASN A 441 14.54 -5.18 7.60
#